data_AF-A0A926A067-F1
#
_entry.id   AF-A0A926A067-F1
#
_cell.length_a   1.000
_cell.length_b   1.000
_cell.length_c   1.000
_cell.angle_alpha   90.00
_cell.angle_beta   90.00
_cell.angle_gamma   90.00
#
_symmetry.space_group_name_H-M   'P 1'
#
loop_
_entity.id
_entity.type
_entity.pdbx_description
1 polymer ?
#
loop_
_entity_poly.entity_id
_entity_poly.type
_entity_poly.pdbx_seq_one_letter_code
_entity_poly.pdbx_strand_id
1 'polypeptide(L)'
;MRYFTFLVVSCCLLLGFSARAQDGRQNASVRLRWQGYDEVPGSDYTLRKVPAFAEAQYRSGSLFSHYILHIPGPVAEGELRNAVYEPFPAADAVLLKSPSRPLITTLAVAEATERGQLISVVTVPAVRRNAQSGQFERLISAQYSYVPGTPTVRRGQQIVYASNSVLSSGNWYKVGVPKSGIFKLDYDALRLLMGPDVQNIDPSRIQIFGNATGLLPQRLSTPRPDDLVENAVYFSGNQNGAFENNEYFLFYARGPHTWEREASTQRF
;
A
#
# COMPACT_ATOMS: atom_id res chain seq x y z
N MET A 1 -5.22 96.30 12.40
CA MET A 1 -6.44 95.65 11.86
C MET A 1 -6.16 94.16 11.69
N ARG A 2 -7.11 93.35 12.15
CA ARG A 2 -7.05 91.89 12.33
C ARG A 2 -6.94 91.14 11.00
N TYR A 3 -6.10 90.11 10.91
CA TYR A 3 -6.46 88.86 10.21
C TYR A 3 -5.80 87.66 10.89
N PHE A 4 -6.60 86.60 10.98
CA PHE A 4 -6.53 85.45 11.87
C PHE A 4 -6.33 84.26 10.93
N THR A 5 -5.25 83.50 11.07
CA THR A 5 -5.02 82.27 10.29
C THR A 5 -4.77 81.10 11.24
N PHE A 6 -5.75 80.22 11.26
CA PHE A 6 -5.78 78.95 11.96
C PHE A 6 -4.92 77.94 11.19
N LEU A 7 -3.89 77.37 11.82
CA LEU A 7 -3.17 76.20 11.29
C LEU A 7 -3.53 74.99 12.16
N VAL A 8 -4.38 74.12 11.62
CA VAL A 8 -4.75 72.83 12.24
C VAL A 8 -3.63 71.85 11.97
N VAL A 9 -2.86 71.52 13.01
CA VAL A 9 -1.87 70.41 12.97
C VAL A 9 -2.63 69.12 13.23
N SER A 10 -2.83 68.34 12.16
CA SER A 10 -3.36 66.97 12.23
C SER A 10 -2.31 66.04 12.83
N CYS A 11 -2.55 65.57 14.05
CA CYS A 11 -1.72 64.61 14.77
C CYS A 11 -2.16 63.18 14.36
N CYS A 12 -1.50 62.59 13.36
CA CYS A 12 -1.65 61.18 13.04
C CYS A 12 -0.91 60.31 14.06
N LEU A 13 -1.64 59.80 15.06
CA LEU A 13 -1.21 58.70 15.93
C LEU A 13 -1.18 57.40 15.12
N LEU A 14 -0.01 57.06 14.58
CA LEU A 14 0.28 55.71 14.07
C LEU A 14 0.47 54.75 15.25
N LEU A 15 -0.63 54.18 15.73
CA LEU A 15 -0.59 52.97 16.55
C LEU A 15 -0.11 51.81 15.67
N GLY A 16 1.19 51.53 15.74
CA GLY A 16 1.80 50.34 15.16
C GLY A 16 1.31 49.09 15.88
N PHE A 17 0.12 48.59 15.50
CA PHE A 17 -0.25 47.20 15.74
C PHE A 17 0.68 46.33 14.90
N SER A 18 1.78 45.87 15.52
CA SER A 18 2.52 44.72 15.00
C SER A 18 1.64 43.50 15.19
N ALA A 19 0.82 43.21 14.18
CA ALA A 19 0.16 41.93 14.05
C ALA A 19 1.26 40.87 13.94
N ARG A 20 1.60 40.24 15.07
CA ARG A 20 2.29 38.96 15.05
C ARG A 20 1.33 37.99 14.38
N ALA A 21 1.52 37.74 13.09
CA ALA A 21 0.91 36.58 12.45
C ALA A 21 1.38 35.35 13.24
N GLN A 22 0.51 34.83 14.11
CA GLN A 22 0.71 33.48 14.64
C GLN A 22 0.58 32.55 13.44
N ASP A 23 1.69 31.92 13.07
CA ASP A 23 1.90 31.12 11.87
C ASP A 23 1.07 29.83 11.81
N GLY A 24 -0.04 29.74 12.58
CA GLY A 24 -0.92 28.58 12.69
C GLY A 24 -0.28 27.30 13.25
N ARG A 25 1.02 27.33 13.54
CA ARG A 25 1.82 26.15 13.91
C ARG A 25 1.50 25.67 15.32
N GLN A 26 1.35 24.36 15.43
CA GLN A 26 1.24 23.61 16.68
C GLN A 26 2.55 22.86 16.95
N ASN A 27 2.78 22.51 18.21
CA ASN A 27 4.00 21.81 18.61
C ASN A 27 3.65 20.53 19.39
N ALA A 28 4.37 19.45 19.08
CA ALA A 28 4.31 18.20 19.80
C ALA A 28 5.70 17.82 20.31
N SER A 29 5.80 17.35 21.55
CA SER A 29 7.08 17.01 22.15
C SER A 29 7.53 15.61 21.71
N VAL A 30 8.81 15.47 21.40
CA VAL A 30 9.48 14.19 21.14
C VAL A 30 10.56 14.03 22.19
N ARG A 31 10.54 12.90 22.90
CA ARG A 31 11.56 12.56 23.89
C ARG A 31 11.92 11.09 23.77
N LEU A 32 13.21 10.82 23.73
CA LEU A 32 13.77 9.49 23.56
C LEU A 32 14.73 9.20 24.70
N ARG A 33 14.44 8.15 25.46
CA ARG A 33 15.30 7.68 26.54
C ARG A 33 16.11 6.50 26.07
N TRP A 34 17.43 6.70 26.07
CA TRP A 34 18.39 5.65 25.80
C TRP A 34 18.31 4.53 26.86
N GLN A 35 18.29 3.28 26.43
CA GLN A 35 18.24 2.10 27.31
C GLN A 35 19.42 1.14 27.11
N GLY A 36 20.40 1.50 26.28
CA GLY A 36 21.52 0.64 25.94
C GLY A 36 21.28 -0.06 24.61
N TYR A 37 21.52 -1.36 24.57
CA TYR A 37 21.51 -2.12 23.32
C TYR A 37 20.52 -3.26 23.38
N ASP A 38 19.92 -3.55 22.23
CA ASP A 38 19.07 -4.72 22.04
C ASP A 38 19.53 -5.50 20.81
N GLU A 39 19.11 -6.75 20.68
CA GLU A 39 19.42 -7.61 19.55
C GLU A 39 18.22 -7.71 18.61
N VAL A 40 18.34 -7.12 17.43
CA VAL A 40 17.26 -7.08 16.44
C VAL A 40 17.67 -7.88 15.20
N PRO A 41 16.78 -8.72 14.64
CA PRO A 41 17.06 -9.42 13.40
C PRO A 41 17.17 -8.42 12.24
N GLY A 42 18.30 -8.46 11.54
CA GLY A 42 18.52 -7.73 10.30
C GLY A 42 17.65 -8.26 9.15
N SER A 43 17.77 -7.65 7.98
CA SER A 43 17.07 -8.10 6.75
C SER A 43 17.45 -9.52 6.31
N ASP A 44 18.61 -10.00 6.76
CA ASP A 44 19.15 -11.34 6.56
C ASP A 44 18.83 -12.29 7.73
N TYR A 45 17.96 -11.86 8.65
CA TYR A 45 17.61 -12.57 9.89
C TYR A 45 18.78 -12.79 10.86
N THR A 46 19.95 -12.20 10.61
CA THR A 46 21.07 -12.23 11.57
C THR A 46 20.77 -11.27 12.71
N LEU A 47 20.90 -11.73 13.96
CA LEU A 47 20.77 -10.86 15.11
C LEU A 47 21.93 -9.88 15.15
N ARG A 48 21.60 -8.59 15.30
CA ARG A 48 22.59 -7.52 15.37
C ARG A 48 22.30 -6.65 16.58
N LYS A 49 23.37 -6.34 17.30
CA LYS A 49 23.33 -5.43 18.43
C LYS A 49 23.10 -4.01 17.93
N VAL A 50 21.99 -3.41 18.35
CA VAL A 50 21.55 -2.08 17.90
C VAL A 50 21.20 -1.16 19.06
N PRO A 51 21.36 0.15 18.87
CA PRO A 51 20.90 1.16 19.82
C PRO A 51 19.42 1.10 20.15
N ALA A 52 19.07 0.94 21.44
CA ALA A 52 17.72 0.81 21.96
C ALA A 52 17.23 2.02 22.76
N PHE A 53 15.99 2.41 22.49
CA PHE A 53 15.33 3.53 23.15
C PHE A 53 13.95 3.09 23.63
N ALA A 54 13.56 3.53 24.82
CA ALA A 54 12.31 3.07 25.46
C ALA A 54 11.06 3.38 24.63
N GLU A 55 11.06 4.49 23.91
CA GLU A 55 9.93 4.98 23.13
C GLU A 55 10.09 4.79 21.61
N ALA A 56 11.24 4.27 21.17
CA ALA A 56 11.44 3.98 19.76
C ALA A 56 11.08 2.52 19.48
N GLN A 57 10.65 2.28 18.25
CA GLN A 57 10.34 0.95 17.76
C GLN A 57 11.16 0.65 16.51
N TYR A 58 11.34 -0.64 16.22
CA TYR A 58 12.05 -1.10 15.03
C TYR A 58 11.05 -1.55 13.98
N ARG A 59 11.34 -1.22 12.72
CA ARG A 59 10.69 -1.85 11.58
C ARG A 59 11.38 -3.19 11.32
N SER A 60 10.61 -4.24 10.99
CA SER A 60 11.18 -5.52 10.56
C SER A 60 12.24 -5.31 9.46
N GLY A 61 13.42 -5.90 9.65
CA GLY A 61 14.57 -5.78 8.75
C GLY A 61 15.30 -4.43 8.79
N SER A 62 14.92 -3.50 9.68
CA SER A 62 15.64 -2.25 9.95
C SER A 62 16.42 -2.33 11.24
N LEU A 63 17.68 -1.90 11.20
CA LEU A 63 18.54 -1.79 12.39
C LEU A 63 18.40 -0.43 13.08
N PHE A 64 17.74 0.53 12.44
CA PHE A 64 17.52 1.86 12.97
C PHE A 64 16.11 1.97 13.52
N SER A 65 16.02 2.40 14.77
CA SER A 65 14.78 2.66 15.46
C SER A 65 14.23 4.04 15.12
N HIS A 66 12.91 4.16 15.25
CA HIS A 66 12.18 5.40 15.03
C HIS A 66 11.14 5.61 16.12
N TYR A 67 10.93 6.86 16.49
CA TYR A 67 9.83 7.30 17.33
C TYR A 67 8.62 7.61 16.46
N ILE A 68 7.44 7.18 16.88
CA ILE A 68 6.19 7.49 16.18
C ILE A 68 5.39 8.47 17.01
N LEU A 69 5.07 9.61 16.41
CA LEU A 69 4.16 10.59 16.96
C LEU A 69 2.82 10.52 16.22
N HIS A 70 1.73 10.39 16.97
CA HIS A 70 0.37 10.39 16.46
C HIS A 70 -0.19 11.81 16.60
N ILE A 71 -0.55 12.43 15.49
CA ILE A 71 -1.12 13.77 15.47
C ILE A 71 -2.58 13.67 15.01
N PRO A 72 -3.54 14.20 15.80
CA PRO A 72 -4.93 14.26 15.38
C PRO A 72 -5.07 15.08 14.10
N GLY A 73 -5.68 14.50 13.07
CA GLY A 73 -5.89 15.14 11.79
C GLY A 73 -4.68 15.16 10.86
N PRO A 74 -4.87 15.71 9.65
CA PRO A 74 -3.82 15.83 8.64
C PRO A 74 -2.82 16.94 9.00
N VAL A 75 -1.59 16.79 8.54
CA VAL A 75 -0.51 17.77 8.68
C VAL A 75 -0.09 18.23 7.28
N ALA A 76 -0.17 19.53 7.01
CA ALA A 76 0.24 20.10 5.72
C ALA A 76 1.77 20.20 5.62
N GLU A 77 2.38 20.72 6.68
CA GLU A 77 3.82 20.92 6.78
C GLU A 77 4.29 20.63 8.20
N GLY A 78 5.50 20.12 8.36
CA GLY A 78 6.10 20.08 9.68
C GLY A 78 7.58 19.73 9.67
N GLU A 79 8.25 20.14 10.74
CA GLU A 79 9.69 20.00 10.91
C GLU A 79 10.05 19.76 12.38
N LEU A 80 11.25 19.23 12.63
CA LEU A 80 11.79 19.14 13.98
C LEU A 80 12.49 20.45 14.33
N ARG A 81 12.03 21.11 15.38
CA ARG A 81 12.65 22.28 16.01
C ARG A 81 13.26 21.89 17.35
N ASN A 82 14.23 22.68 17.81
CA ASN A 82 14.86 22.53 19.13
C ASN A 82 15.37 21.10 19.38
N ALA A 83 15.91 20.46 18.35
CA ALA A 83 16.37 19.08 18.42
C ALA A 83 17.74 19.00 19.09
N VAL A 84 17.83 18.21 20.16
CA VAL A 84 19.04 17.96 20.94
C VAL A 84 19.54 16.57 20.59
N TYR A 85 20.75 16.51 20.05
CA TYR A 85 21.42 15.27 19.67
C TYR A 85 22.64 15.02 20.53
N GLU A 86 22.94 13.75 20.74
CA GLU A 86 24.14 13.28 21.44
C GLU A 86 24.93 12.34 20.52
N PRO A 87 26.24 12.54 20.33
CA PRO A 87 27.04 11.65 19.50
C PRO A 87 27.18 10.28 20.14
N PHE A 88 27.18 9.23 19.32
CA PHE A 88 27.53 7.89 19.79
C PHE A 88 29.04 7.79 20.06
N PRO A 89 29.47 7.03 21.09
CA PRO A 89 30.87 6.66 21.25
C PRO A 89 31.40 5.95 20.00
N ALA A 90 32.68 6.15 19.68
CA ALA A 90 33.30 5.60 18.47
C ALA A 90 33.20 4.07 18.36
N ALA A 91 33.23 3.37 19.50
CA ALA A 91 33.05 1.92 19.58
C ALA A 91 31.64 1.48 19.11
N ASP A 92 30.63 2.28 19.42
CA ASP A 92 29.22 1.97 19.16
C ASP A 92 28.81 2.38 17.75
N ALA A 93 29.46 3.40 17.19
CA ALA A 93 29.29 3.81 15.80
C ALA A 93 29.63 2.72 14.79
N VAL A 94 30.46 1.72 15.17
CA VAL A 94 30.77 0.55 14.32
C VAL A 94 29.52 -0.31 14.09
N LEU A 95 28.66 -0.47 15.10
CA LEU A 95 27.43 -1.25 15.02
C LEU A 95 26.40 -0.65 14.05
N LEU A 96 26.50 0.66 13.82
CA LEU A 96 25.61 1.43 12.96
C LEU A 96 26.06 1.48 11.49
N LYS A 97 27.25 0.98 11.17
CA LYS A 97 27.76 0.83 9.80
C LYS A 97 27.19 -0.43 9.17
N SER A 98 25.90 -0.42 8.83
CA SER A 98 25.25 -1.57 8.19
C SER A 98 25.09 -1.41 6.67
N PRO A 99 25.30 -2.49 5.87
CA PRO A 99 25.11 -2.49 4.41
C PRO A 99 23.65 -2.59 3.94
N SER A 100 22.67 -2.81 4.83
CA SER A 100 21.34 -3.31 4.40
C SER A 100 20.27 -2.27 4.03
N ARG A 101 20.48 -0.96 4.26
CA ARG A 101 19.67 0.15 3.71
C ARG A 101 20.23 1.49 4.19
N PRO A 102 20.10 2.60 3.43
CA PRO A 102 20.50 3.90 3.92
C PRO A 102 19.68 4.26 5.16
N LEU A 103 20.33 4.92 6.11
CA LEU A 103 19.68 5.52 7.27
C LEU A 103 18.54 6.42 6.79
N ILE A 104 17.34 6.25 7.33
CA ILE A 104 16.25 7.22 7.13
C ILE A 104 16.69 8.47 7.89
N THR A 105 17.26 9.43 7.18
CA THR A 105 17.80 10.66 7.77
C THR A 105 16.77 11.77 7.86
N THR A 106 15.60 11.58 7.23
CA THR A 106 14.55 12.58 7.15
C THR A 106 13.30 12.14 7.89
N LEU A 107 12.61 13.13 8.44
CA LEU A 107 11.27 12.96 8.97
C LEU A 107 10.34 12.42 7.88
N ALA A 108 9.50 11.43 8.19
CA ALA A 108 8.45 10.97 7.30
C ALA A 108 7.07 11.19 7.93
N VAL A 109 6.12 11.71 7.14
CA VAL A 109 4.74 11.93 7.57
C VAL A 109 3.83 11.14 6.66
N ALA A 110 2.93 10.35 7.23
CA ALA A 110 1.93 9.60 6.50
C ALA A 110 0.55 9.79 7.13
N GLU A 111 -0.46 9.99 6.30
CA GLU A 111 -1.86 9.97 6.74
C GLU A 111 -2.27 8.52 7.04
N ALA A 112 -2.98 8.31 8.14
CA ALA A 112 -3.53 7.03 8.53
C ALA A 112 -4.90 7.20 9.19
N THR A 113 -5.59 6.09 9.43
CA THR A 113 -6.86 6.08 10.17
C THR A 113 -6.68 5.28 11.45
N GLU A 114 -6.91 5.91 12.60
CA GLU A 114 -6.87 5.27 13.91
C GLU A 114 -8.24 5.39 14.56
N ARG A 115 -8.86 4.25 14.90
CA ARG A 115 -10.21 4.19 15.50
C ARG A 115 -11.27 4.99 14.72
N GLY A 116 -11.17 4.99 13.39
CA GLY A 116 -12.07 5.71 12.49
C GLY A 116 -11.77 7.21 12.33
N GLN A 117 -10.76 7.75 13.01
CA GLN A 117 -10.34 9.13 12.89
C GLN A 117 -9.10 9.24 11.99
N LEU A 118 -9.09 10.26 11.12
CA LEU A 118 -7.90 10.57 10.33
C LEU A 118 -6.83 11.16 11.25
N ILE A 119 -5.62 10.61 11.15
CA ILE A 119 -4.44 11.05 11.88
C ILE A 119 -3.25 11.21 10.93
N SER A 120 -2.26 11.96 11.38
CA SER A 120 -0.93 11.96 10.77
C SER A 120 0.04 11.19 11.65
N VAL A 121 0.65 10.17 11.08
CA VAL A 121 1.70 9.37 11.70
C VAL A 121 3.03 9.98 11.29
N VAL A 122 3.69 10.61 12.25
CA VAL A 122 4.99 11.25 12.06
C VAL A 122 6.08 10.32 12.58
N THR A 123 6.93 9.86 11.66
CA THR A 123 8.05 8.97 11.94
C THR A 123 9.32 9.79 12.09
N VAL A 124 9.85 9.82 13.30
CA VAL A 124 11.07 10.55 13.67
C VAL A 124 12.22 9.55 13.82
N PRO A 125 13.30 9.63 13.03
CA PRO A 125 14.43 8.74 13.21
C PRO A 125 15.11 8.98 14.55
N ALA A 126 15.33 7.93 15.34
CA ALA A 126 15.99 8.04 16.64
C ALA A 126 17.52 8.23 16.50
N VAL A 127 18.08 7.77 15.38
CA VAL A 127 19.49 7.86 15.04
C VAL A 127 19.63 8.56 13.70
N ARG A 128 20.57 9.51 13.60
CA ARG A 128 20.94 10.14 12.34
C ARG A 128 22.46 10.15 12.17
N ARG A 129 22.91 10.40 10.94
CA ARG A 129 24.31 10.70 10.64
C ARG A 129 24.45 12.20 10.51
N ASN A 130 25.30 12.79 11.33
CA ASN A 130 25.61 14.21 11.29
C ASN A 130 26.26 14.55 9.92
N ALA A 131 25.71 15.53 9.22
CA ALA A 131 26.16 15.86 7.87
C ALA A 131 27.56 16.50 7.84
N GLN A 132 27.94 17.20 8.91
CA GLN A 132 29.21 17.91 9.02
C GLN A 132 30.33 17.01 9.53
N SER A 133 30.08 16.24 10.59
CA SER A 133 31.11 15.38 11.21
C SER A 133 31.12 13.96 10.66
N GLY A 134 30.05 13.52 10.00
CA GLY A 134 29.86 12.15 9.54
C GLY A 134 29.69 11.13 10.67
N GLN A 135 29.59 11.58 11.93
CA GLN A 135 29.38 10.73 13.10
C GLN A 135 27.90 10.38 13.25
N PHE A 136 27.63 9.21 13.83
CA PHE A 136 26.28 8.88 14.24
C PHE A 136 25.93 9.60 15.54
N GLU A 137 24.72 10.13 15.61
CA GLU A 137 24.19 10.77 16.80
C GLU A 137 22.75 10.33 17.04
N ARG A 138 22.38 10.23 18.31
CA ARG A 138 21.04 9.90 18.76
C ARG A 138 20.25 11.15 19.10
N LEU A 139 18.95 11.12 18.82
CA LEU A 139 18.02 12.14 19.26
C LEU A 139 17.67 11.91 20.74
N ILE A 140 17.82 12.96 21.57
CA ILE A 140 17.41 12.94 22.98
C ILE A 140 16.04 13.59 23.13
N SER A 141 15.86 14.75 22.50
CA SER A 141 14.60 15.48 22.52
C SER A 141 14.46 16.37 21.29
N ALA A 142 13.23 16.60 20.86
CA ALA A 142 12.89 17.61 19.86
C ALA A 142 11.45 18.11 20.09
N GLN A 143 11.10 19.17 19.39
CA GLN A 143 9.71 19.58 19.20
C GLN A 143 9.35 19.40 17.74
N TYR A 144 8.31 18.63 17.46
CA TYR A 144 7.74 18.58 16.14
C TYR A 144 6.79 19.77 15.96
N SER A 145 7.19 20.73 15.14
CA SER A 145 6.42 21.93 14.83
C SER A 145 5.72 21.75 13.50
N TYR A 146 4.39 21.88 13.46
CA TYR A 146 3.59 21.54 12.29
C TYR A 146 2.41 22.47 12.05
N VAL A 147 1.97 22.57 10.80
CA VAL A 147 0.76 23.27 10.37
C VAL A 147 -0.34 22.23 10.13
N PRO A 148 -1.50 22.32 10.82
CA PRO A 148 -2.64 21.47 10.53
C PRO A 148 -3.05 21.58 9.06
N GLY A 149 -3.25 20.44 8.41
CA GLY A 149 -3.70 20.38 7.02
C GLY A 149 -5.21 20.25 6.90
N THR A 150 -5.66 20.07 5.65
CA THR A 150 -7.01 19.65 5.32
C THR A 150 -7.00 18.16 4.92
N PRO A 151 -8.06 17.41 5.23
CA PRO A 151 -8.11 15.99 4.90
C PRO A 151 -8.13 15.83 3.37
N THR A 152 -7.10 15.18 2.83
CA THR A 152 -7.09 14.83 1.41
C THR A 152 -8.06 13.67 1.22
N VAL A 153 -9.19 13.90 0.54
CA VAL A 153 -10.10 12.82 0.14
C VAL A 153 -9.40 11.97 -0.92
N ARG A 154 -8.67 10.95 -0.48
CA ARG A 154 -8.18 9.91 -1.38
C ARG A 154 -9.39 9.07 -1.79
N ARG A 155 -9.99 9.38 -2.94
CA ARG A 155 -10.93 8.44 -3.57
C ARG A 155 -10.16 7.13 -3.75
N GLY A 156 -10.57 6.10 -3.00
CA GLY A 156 -10.04 4.75 -3.20
C GLY A 156 -10.20 4.37 -4.67
N GLN A 157 -9.36 3.47 -5.16
CA GLN A 157 -9.59 2.87 -6.47
C GLN A 157 -11.03 2.36 -6.52
N GLN A 158 -11.82 2.93 -7.42
CA GLN A 158 -13.19 2.49 -7.63
C GLN A 158 -13.11 1.06 -8.15
N ILE A 159 -13.53 0.10 -7.33
CA ILE A 159 -13.72 -1.27 -7.79
C ILE A 159 -14.89 -1.24 -8.76
N VAL A 160 -14.62 -1.52 -10.02
CA VAL A 160 -15.64 -1.59 -11.07
C VAL A 160 -16.18 -3.02 -11.07
N TYR A 161 -17.43 -3.16 -10.70
CA TYR A 161 -18.16 -4.44 -10.72
C TYR A 161 -18.88 -4.61 -12.06
N ALA A 162 -19.10 -5.85 -12.47
CA ALA A 162 -20.00 -6.14 -13.58
C ALA A 162 -21.42 -5.71 -13.21
N SER A 163 -22.14 -5.10 -14.15
CA SER A 163 -23.52 -4.64 -13.90
C SER A 163 -24.47 -5.80 -13.59
N ASN A 164 -24.22 -6.97 -14.16
CA ASN A 164 -24.92 -8.24 -13.90
C ASN A 164 -23.93 -9.40 -14.07
N SER A 165 -24.16 -10.52 -13.39
CA SER A 165 -23.35 -11.73 -13.59
C SER A 165 -23.78 -12.46 -14.87
N VAL A 166 -22.83 -13.03 -15.61
CA VAL A 166 -23.13 -13.96 -16.72
C VAL A 166 -24.00 -15.12 -16.26
N LEU A 167 -23.87 -15.54 -15.00
CA LEU A 167 -24.67 -16.61 -14.39
C LEU A 167 -26.15 -16.24 -14.19
N SER A 168 -26.54 -14.97 -14.38
CA SER A 168 -27.92 -14.52 -14.15
C SER A 168 -28.90 -15.01 -15.22
N SER A 169 -28.40 -15.53 -16.34
CA SER A 169 -29.24 -16.02 -17.44
C SER A 169 -28.59 -17.22 -18.15
N GLY A 170 -29.40 -18.02 -18.85
CA GLY A 170 -28.94 -19.20 -19.60
C GLY A 170 -28.98 -20.51 -18.80
N ASN A 171 -28.64 -21.60 -19.48
CA ASN A 171 -28.57 -22.94 -18.90
C ASN A 171 -27.10 -23.26 -18.56
N TRP A 172 -26.81 -23.51 -17.28
CA TRP A 172 -25.44 -23.67 -16.79
C TRP A 172 -25.14 -25.11 -16.40
N TYR A 173 -24.03 -25.63 -16.93
CA TYR A 173 -23.51 -26.96 -16.63
C TYR A 173 -22.08 -26.83 -16.12
N LYS A 174 -21.69 -27.68 -15.16
CA LYS A 174 -20.39 -27.60 -14.49
C LYS A 174 -19.50 -28.76 -14.94
N VAL A 175 -18.25 -28.43 -15.30
CA VAL A 175 -17.22 -29.40 -15.66
C VAL A 175 -16.02 -29.22 -14.73
N GLY A 176 -15.55 -30.31 -14.13
CA GLY A 176 -14.36 -30.29 -13.26
C GLY A 176 -13.06 -30.34 -14.07
N VAL A 177 -12.11 -29.47 -13.75
CA VAL A 177 -10.79 -29.38 -14.39
C VAL A 177 -9.71 -29.84 -13.41
N PRO A 178 -9.26 -31.11 -13.46
CA PRO A 178 -8.33 -31.64 -12.46
C PRO A 178 -6.88 -31.15 -12.64
N LYS A 179 -6.48 -30.83 -13.88
CA LYS A 179 -5.12 -30.36 -14.22
C LYS A 179 -5.19 -29.39 -15.39
N SER A 180 -4.16 -28.56 -15.55
CA SER A 180 -4.06 -27.67 -16.70
C SER A 180 -3.88 -28.46 -17.99
N GLY A 181 -4.62 -28.12 -19.04
CA GLY A 181 -4.54 -28.81 -20.32
C GLY A 181 -5.64 -28.42 -21.30
N ILE A 182 -5.59 -29.05 -22.49
CA ILE A 182 -6.67 -28.98 -23.49
C ILE A 182 -7.66 -30.08 -23.19
N PHE A 183 -8.94 -29.71 -23.12
CA PHE A 183 -10.06 -30.60 -22.86
C PHE A 183 -10.94 -30.69 -24.09
N LYS A 184 -11.55 -31.86 -24.30
CA LYS A 184 -12.50 -32.15 -25.37
C LYS A 184 -13.89 -32.34 -24.80
N LEU A 185 -14.88 -31.65 -25.37
CA LEU A 185 -16.31 -31.92 -25.17
C LEU A 185 -16.88 -32.42 -26.49
N ASP A 186 -17.01 -33.74 -26.60
CA ASP A 186 -17.71 -34.38 -27.69
C ASP A 186 -19.18 -34.66 -27.34
N TYR A 187 -19.88 -35.26 -28.28
CA TYR A 187 -21.30 -35.60 -28.18
C TYR A 187 -21.63 -36.35 -26.89
N ASP A 188 -20.86 -37.39 -26.57
CA ASP A 188 -21.10 -38.20 -25.37
C ASP A 188 -20.87 -37.40 -24.08
N ALA A 189 -19.82 -36.55 -24.05
CA ALA A 189 -19.57 -35.65 -22.93
C ALA A 189 -20.71 -34.64 -22.73
N LEU A 190 -21.21 -34.02 -23.81
CA LEU A 190 -22.36 -33.13 -23.74
C LEU A 190 -23.61 -33.90 -23.30
N ARG A 191 -23.88 -35.08 -23.86
CA ARG A 191 -25.05 -35.89 -23.49
C ARG A 191 -25.06 -36.23 -22.00
N LEU A 192 -23.90 -36.48 -21.43
CA LEU A 192 -23.76 -36.71 -19.99
C LEU A 192 -24.06 -35.46 -19.15
N LEU A 193 -23.71 -34.27 -19.64
CA LEU A 193 -23.87 -33.00 -18.91
C LEU A 193 -25.29 -32.43 -18.98
N MET A 194 -25.92 -32.46 -20.16
CA MET A 194 -27.19 -31.77 -20.46
C MET A 194 -28.35 -32.72 -20.78
N GLY A 195 -28.11 -34.02 -20.90
CA GLY A 195 -29.15 -35.02 -21.18
C GLY A 195 -29.24 -35.44 -22.67
N PRO A 196 -30.27 -36.19 -23.06
CA PRO A 196 -30.33 -36.86 -24.37
C PRO A 196 -30.54 -35.92 -25.57
N ASP A 197 -31.03 -34.70 -25.36
CA ASP A 197 -31.46 -33.78 -26.44
C ASP A 197 -30.33 -32.95 -27.08
N VAL A 198 -29.07 -33.42 -26.99
CA VAL A 198 -27.88 -32.71 -27.52
C VAL A 198 -28.00 -32.38 -29.02
N GLN A 199 -28.67 -33.24 -29.79
CA GLN A 199 -28.83 -33.07 -31.25
C GLN A 199 -29.61 -31.80 -31.61
N ASN A 200 -30.46 -31.29 -30.71
CA ASN A 200 -31.26 -30.10 -30.94
C ASN A 200 -30.55 -28.79 -30.54
N ILE A 201 -29.28 -28.88 -30.12
CA ILE A 201 -28.52 -27.74 -29.66
C ILE A 201 -27.69 -27.18 -30.81
N ASP A 202 -27.88 -25.90 -31.05
CA ASP A 202 -27.07 -25.10 -31.96
C ASP A 202 -25.65 -24.93 -31.36
N PRO A 203 -24.60 -25.50 -31.99
CA PRO A 203 -23.23 -25.43 -31.47
C PRO A 203 -22.72 -23.99 -31.33
N SER A 204 -23.26 -23.04 -32.10
CA SER A 204 -22.85 -21.63 -32.04
C SER A 204 -23.27 -20.91 -30.75
N ARG A 205 -24.18 -21.50 -29.97
CA ARG A 205 -24.68 -20.95 -28.71
C ARG A 205 -23.99 -21.49 -27.47
N ILE A 206 -23.05 -22.43 -27.65
CA ILE A 206 -22.30 -23.01 -26.53
C ILE A 206 -21.13 -22.08 -26.20
N GLN A 207 -21.10 -21.65 -24.94
CA GLN A 207 -20.05 -20.83 -24.38
C GLN A 207 -19.42 -21.54 -23.19
N ILE A 208 -18.12 -21.40 -23.03
CA ILE A 208 -17.38 -22.00 -21.91
C ILE A 208 -16.80 -20.88 -21.08
N PHE A 209 -17.17 -20.82 -19.80
CA PHE A 209 -16.70 -19.80 -18.88
C PHE A 209 -15.84 -20.40 -17.78
N GLY A 210 -14.83 -19.67 -17.31
CA GLY A 210 -14.02 -20.12 -16.18
C GLY A 210 -12.96 -19.13 -15.72
N ASN A 211 -12.86 -18.96 -14.40
CA ASN A 211 -11.86 -18.10 -13.75
C ASN A 211 -10.80 -18.94 -13.06
N ALA A 212 -9.92 -19.57 -13.83
CA ALA A 212 -8.84 -20.36 -13.25
C ALA A 212 -7.65 -19.45 -12.89
N THR A 213 -7.70 -18.86 -11.69
CA THR A 213 -6.68 -17.91 -11.18
C THR A 213 -5.62 -18.58 -10.29
N GLY A 214 -5.71 -19.89 -10.06
CA GLY A 214 -4.76 -20.63 -9.21
C GLY A 214 -5.05 -20.44 -7.72
N LEU A 215 -3.99 -20.39 -6.91
CA LEU A 215 -4.11 -20.15 -5.47
C LEU A 215 -4.64 -18.74 -5.20
N LEU A 216 -5.49 -18.60 -4.18
CA LEU A 216 -5.97 -17.29 -3.75
C LEU A 216 -4.77 -16.41 -3.32
N PRO A 217 -4.56 -15.24 -3.96
CA PRO A 217 -3.44 -14.39 -3.61
C PRO A 217 -3.61 -13.80 -2.21
N GLN A 218 -2.53 -13.82 -1.41
CA GLN A 218 -2.52 -13.28 -0.06
C GLN A 218 -2.65 -11.75 -0.04
N ARG A 219 -2.18 -11.05 -1.09
CA ARG A 219 -2.32 -9.61 -1.21
C ARG A 219 -3.77 -9.26 -1.56
N LEU A 220 -4.38 -8.39 -0.74
CA LEU A 220 -5.73 -7.89 -0.97
C LEU A 220 -5.82 -7.05 -2.25
N SER A 221 -4.74 -6.34 -2.60
CA SER A 221 -4.65 -5.49 -3.80
C SER A 221 -4.46 -6.26 -5.10
N THR A 222 -4.31 -7.59 -5.08
CA THR A 222 -4.14 -8.37 -6.31
C THR A 222 -5.45 -8.38 -7.10
N PRO A 223 -5.45 -7.97 -8.38
CA PRO A 223 -6.66 -7.98 -9.20
C PRO A 223 -7.24 -9.39 -9.36
N ARG A 224 -8.57 -9.48 -9.34
CA ARG A 224 -9.32 -10.71 -9.59
C ARG A 224 -10.50 -10.36 -10.49
N PRO A 225 -10.85 -11.20 -11.49
CA PRO A 225 -12.08 -10.99 -12.23
C PRO A 225 -13.26 -11.01 -11.27
N ASP A 226 -14.14 -10.03 -11.40
CA ASP A 226 -15.36 -9.92 -10.59
C ASP A 226 -16.38 -11.01 -10.95
N ASP A 227 -16.49 -11.30 -12.25
CA ASP A 227 -17.41 -12.30 -12.81
C ASP A 227 -16.66 -13.29 -13.71
N LEU A 228 -17.35 -14.36 -14.15
CA LEU A 228 -16.74 -15.38 -15.00
C LEU A 228 -16.32 -14.84 -16.37
N VAL A 229 -15.11 -15.20 -16.80
CA VAL A 229 -14.56 -14.85 -18.11
C VAL A 229 -14.79 -15.99 -19.09
N GLU A 230 -15.17 -15.65 -20.32
CA GLU A 230 -15.31 -16.60 -21.41
C GLU A 230 -13.94 -17.12 -21.86
N ASN A 231 -13.81 -18.45 -21.93
CA ASN A 231 -12.63 -19.13 -22.43
C ASN A 231 -12.66 -19.21 -23.95
N ALA A 232 -11.49 -19.19 -24.57
CA ALA A 232 -11.39 -19.49 -25.99
C ALA A 232 -11.76 -20.95 -26.27
N VAL A 233 -12.63 -21.15 -27.26
CA VAL A 233 -13.12 -22.47 -27.67
C VAL A 233 -12.86 -22.65 -29.16
N TYR A 234 -12.36 -23.83 -29.53
CA TYR A 234 -12.30 -24.30 -30.90
C TYR A 234 -13.43 -25.30 -31.12
N PHE A 235 -14.20 -25.12 -32.20
CA PHE A 235 -15.25 -26.05 -32.59
C PHE A 235 -14.84 -26.79 -33.87
N SER A 236 -14.97 -28.12 -33.87
CA SER A 236 -14.81 -28.96 -35.05
C SER A 236 -16.16 -29.57 -35.41
N GLY A 237 -16.72 -29.14 -36.54
CA GLY A 237 -18.04 -29.57 -37.00
C GLY A 237 -18.43 -28.94 -38.35
N ASN A 238 -19.62 -29.27 -38.82
CA ASN A 238 -20.14 -28.91 -40.14
C ASN A 238 -21.02 -27.63 -40.13
N GLN A 239 -21.22 -27.00 -38.97
CA GLN A 239 -21.96 -25.74 -38.77
C GLN A 239 -23.42 -25.77 -39.27
N ASN A 240 -24.04 -26.95 -39.34
CA ASN A 240 -25.42 -27.10 -39.84
C ASN A 240 -26.52 -26.78 -38.81
N GLY A 241 -26.15 -26.29 -37.62
CA GLY A 241 -27.08 -25.92 -36.54
C GLY A 241 -27.56 -27.08 -35.67
N ALA A 242 -27.03 -28.29 -35.88
CA ALA A 242 -27.23 -29.45 -35.00
C ALA A 242 -25.87 -29.94 -34.50
N PHE A 243 -25.83 -30.51 -33.30
CA PHE A 243 -24.61 -31.11 -32.76
C PHE A 243 -24.57 -32.62 -33.05
N GLU A 244 -23.69 -33.03 -33.98
CA GLU A 244 -23.58 -34.41 -34.47
C GLU A 244 -22.52 -35.24 -33.73
N ASN A 245 -22.58 -36.57 -33.88
CA ASN A 245 -21.74 -37.50 -33.10
C ASN A 245 -20.22 -37.34 -33.34
N ASN A 246 -19.80 -36.84 -34.50
CA ASN A 246 -18.39 -36.61 -34.86
C ASN A 246 -17.88 -35.21 -34.49
N GLU A 247 -18.74 -34.36 -33.94
CA GLU A 247 -18.43 -32.98 -33.61
C GLU A 247 -17.94 -32.84 -32.17
N TYR A 248 -17.10 -31.82 -31.94
CA TYR A 248 -16.55 -31.56 -30.62
C TYR A 248 -16.02 -30.14 -30.44
N PHE A 249 -15.97 -29.72 -29.18
CA PHE A 249 -15.28 -28.52 -28.74
C PHE A 249 -13.95 -28.87 -28.10
N LEU A 250 -12.92 -28.09 -28.38
CA LEU A 250 -11.66 -28.06 -27.65
C LEU A 250 -11.51 -26.73 -26.94
N PHE A 251 -11.11 -26.76 -25.68
CA PHE A 251 -10.79 -25.56 -24.93
C PHE A 251 -9.64 -25.82 -23.99
N TYR A 252 -8.85 -24.78 -23.72
CA TYR A 252 -7.81 -24.84 -22.70
C TYR A 252 -8.39 -24.40 -21.35
N ALA A 253 -8.13 -25.19 -20.31
CA ALA A 253 -8.49 -24.82 -18.95
C ALA A 253 -7.29 -25.03 -18.02
N ARG A 254 -7.11 -24.12 -17.06
CA ARG A 254 -6.06 -24.23 -16.04
C ARG A 254 -6.61 -25.00 -14.84
N GLY A 255 -5.82 -25.91 -14.30
CA GLY A 255 -6.13 -26.63 -13.07
C GLY A 255 -5.84 -25.81 -11.81
N PRO A 256 -6.14 -26.34 -10.62
CA PRO A 256 -5.94 -25.65 -9.34
C PRO A 256 -4.46 -25.48 -8.97
N HIS A 257 -3.57 -26.32 -9.51
CA HIS A 257 -2.13 -26.23 -9.26
C HIS A 257 -1.45 -25.24 -10.19
N THR A 258 -0.74 -24.29 -9.61
CA THR A 258 0.12 -23.34 -10.32
C THR A 258 1.56 -23.52 -9.90
N TRP A 259 2.47 -23.40 -10.86
CA TRP A 259 3.91 -23.41 -10.64
C TRP A 259 4.43 -22.00 -10.84
N GLU A 260 5.08 -21.44 -9.82
CA GLU A 260 5.70 -20.12 -9.88
C GLU A 260 7.18 -20.25 -9.61
N ARG A 261 8.00 -19.62 -10.43
CA ARG A 261 9.44 -19.70 -10.28
C ARG A 261 9.90 -18.81 -9.13
N GLU A 262 10.49 -19.41 -8.11
CA GLU A 262 11.11 -18.68 -7.00
C GLU A 262 12.41 -18.02 -7.49
N ALA A 263 12.45 -16.68 -7.52
CA ALA A 263 13.58 -15.94 -8.08
C ALA A 263 14.89 -16.10 -7.30
N SER A 264 14.82 -16.32 -5.99
CA SER A 264 15.97 -16.53 -5.08
C SER A 264 16.66 -17.88 -5.29
N THR A 265 15.87 -18.95 -5.47
CA THR A 265 16.38 -20.33 -5.53
C THR A 265 16.36 -20.92 -6.95
N GLN A 266 15.76 -20.22 -7.91
CA GLN A 266 15.59 -20.62 -9.31
C GLN A 266 14.79 -21.94 -9.48
N ARG A 267 13.98 -22.32 -8.48
CA ARG A 267 13.11 -23.51 -8.48
C ARG A 267 11.67 -23.15 -8.80
N PHE A 268 10.86 -24.15 -9.16
CA PHE A 268 9.41 -24.03 -9.38
C PHE A 268 8.65 -24.75 -8.27
#